data_AF-A0A7C6T7X7-F1
#
_entry.id   AF-A0A7C6T7X7-F1
#
_cell.length_a   1.000
_cell.length_b   1.000
_cell.length_c   1.000
_cell.angle_alpha   90.00
_cell.angle_beta   90.00
_cell.angle_gamma   90.00
#
_symmetry.space_group_name_H-M   'P 1'
#
loop_
_entity.id
_entity.type
_entity.pdbx_description
1 polymer ?
#
loop_
_entity_poly.entity_id
_entity_poly.type
_entity_poly.pdbx_seq_one_letter_code
_entity_poly.pdbx_strand_id
1 'polypeptide(L)'
;VRTPWLLRAQIEVVNASTVRSAEVRETTSATGSRLEATLIGAGETALRIRVPAGMRLVALRVDGRPVQARPEGDGVVARAKLGANTRLAAQFASNLLDIQERALLDYPFVKNSKPACAIVVPKGAGERERLAAFRIQEYFRYWYGRVQEPATEVLLPIRESDAPGSGPLVRLSITAGKKPRVSLQGRDLVVEAASAEELEESVFALLRALDWKYWSPDWHPQAAVRARLANYGRDG
;
A
#
# COMPACT_ATOMS: atom_id res chain seq x y z
N VAL A 1 3.44 14.86 -9.25
CA VAL A 1 4.32 13.78 -9.76
C VAL A 1 4.20 12.63 -8.77
N ARG A 2 3.72 11.45 -9.20
CA ARG A 2 3.67 10.25 -8.34
C ARG A 2 5.04 9.61 -8.41
N THR A 3 5.95 10.07 -7.57
CA THR A 3 7.32 9.54 -7.52
C THR A 3 7.26 8.11 -6.96
N PRO A 4 7.91 7.11 -7.58
CA PRO A 4 8.05 5.80 -6.96
C PRO A 4 8.73 5.99 -5.61
N TRP A 5 8.12 5.46 -4.54
CA TRP A 5 8.72 5.45 -3.22
C TRP A 5 9.92 4.51 -3.24
N LEU A 6 11.11 5.06 -3.50
CA LEU A 6 12.38 4.40 -3.17
C LEU A 6 12.59 4.51 -1.66
N LEU A 7 11.79 3.78 -0.87
CA LEU A 7 12.07 3.54 0.53
C LEU A 7 12.73 2.16 0.64
N ARG A 8 14.07 2.15 0.65
CA ARG A 8 14.84 0.94 0.86
C ARG A 8 14.91 0.68 2.36
N ALA A 9 14.43 -0.48 2.80
CA ALA A 9 14.78 -0.95 4.13
C ALA A 9 16.31 -1.06 4.23
N GLN A 10 16.89 -0.60 5.34
CA GLN A 10 18.35 -0.52 5.53
C GLN A 10 18.77 -1.39 6.70
N ILE A 11 19.92 -2.07 6.55
CA ILE A 11 20.61 -2.77 7.64
C ILE A 11 21.93 -2.07 7.90
N GLU A 12 22.15 -1.70 9.14
CA GLU A 12 23.43 -1.26 9.67
C GLU A 12 23.95 -2.32 10.65
N VAL A 13 25.22 -2.70 10.49
CA VAL A 13 25.89 -3.59 11.43
C VAL A 13 26.78 -2.75 12.34
N VAL A 14 26.42 -2.68 13.62
CA VAL A 14 27.01 -1.73 14.57
C VAL A 14 28.50 -2.03 14.81
N ASN A 15 28.87 -3.31 14.93
CA ASN A 15 30.27 -3.71 15.04
C ASN A 15 30.81 -4.07 13.65
N ALA A 16 31.17 -3.07 12.84
CA ALA A 16 31.60 -3.28 11.46
C ALA A 16 32.79 -4.27 11.32
N SER A 17 33.67 -4.34 12.32
CA SER A 17 34.80 -5.30 12.37
C SER A 17 34.38 -6.77 12.40
N THR A 18 33.11 -7.06 12.69
CA THR A 18 32.57 -8.43 12.70
C THR A 18 32.08 -8.91 11.34
N VAL A 19 31.98 -8.02 10.34
CA VAL A 19 31.51 -8.31 8.98
C VAL A 19 32.65 -8.10 7.99
N ARG A 20 32.89 -9.10 7.14
CA ARG A 20 33.85 -9.02 6.04
C ARG A 20 33.18 -8.63 4.73
N SER A 21 31.98 -9.16 4.47
CA SER A 21 31.17 -8.83 3.30
C SER A 21 29.68 -9.04 3.58
N ALA A 22 28.85 -8.36 2.81
CA ALA A 22 27.41 -8.50 2.86
C ALA A 22 26.82 -8.50 1.44
N GLU A 23 25.89 -9.40 1.18
CA GLU A 23 24.99 -9.34 0.02
C GLU A 23 23.61 -8.99 0.53
N VAL A 24 22.94 -8.00 -0.08
CA VAL A 24 21.63 -7.52 0.37
C VAL A 24 20.66 -7.54 -0.80
N ARG A 25 19.48 -8.12 -0.58
CA ARG A 25 18.38 -8.15 -1.53
C ARG A 25 17.12 -7.60 -0.87
N GLU A 26 16.43 -6.74 -1.57
CA GLU A 26 15.11 -6.27 -1.18
C GLU A 26 14.08 -6.75 -2.20
N THR A 27 12.95 -7.24 -1.70
CA THR A 27 11.76 -7.52 -2.49
C THR A 27 10.63 -6.65 -1.94
N THR A 28 10.10 -5.75 -2.75
CA THR A 28 8.97 -4.89 -2.38
C THR A 28 7.68 -5.44 -2.98
N SER A 29 6.56 -5.10 -2.35
CA SER A 29 5.22 -5.45 -2.80
C SER A 29 4.25 -4.30 -2.52
N ALA A 30 3.02 -4.40 -3.02
CA ALA A 30 1.99 -3.41 -2.76
C ALA A 30 1.65 -3.25 -1.26
N THR A 31 1.83 -4.31 -0.47
CA THR A 31 1.37 -4.37 0.93
C THR A 31 2.49 -4.56 1.96
N GLY A 32 3.74 -4.68 1.52
CA GLY A 32 4.88 -4.87 2.40
C GLY A 32 6.21 -4.95 1.68
N SER A 33 7.22 -5.43 2.39
CA SER A 33 8.54 -5.70 1.81
C SER A 33 9.28 -6.78 2.59
N ARG A 34 10.30 -7.34 1.95
CA ARG A 34 11.22 -8.31 2.54
C ARG A 34 12.64 -7.88 2.24
N LEU A 35 13.44 -7.75 3.29
CA LEU A 35 14.87 -7.48 3.22
C LEU A 35 15.61 -8.74 3.62
N GLU A 36 16.45 -9.24 2.73
CA GLU A 36 17.30 -10.40 2.95
C GLU A 36 18.75 -9.96 2.87
N ALA A 37 19.57 -10.45 3.80
CA ALA A 37 21.00 -10.21 3.74
C ALA A 37 21.77 -11.48 4.07
N THR A 38 22.86 -11.72 3.34
CA THR A 38 23.86 -12.71 3.67
C THR A 38 25.08 -11.99 4.20
N LEU A 39 25.36 -12.18 5.49
CA LEU A 39 26.49 -11.56 6.20
C LEU A 39 27.60 -12.62 6.38
N ILE A 40 28.80 -12.31 5.90
CA ILE A 40 30.00 -13.15 6.10
C ILE A 40 30.84 -12.48 7.17
N GLY A 41 31.05 -13.17 8.30
CA GLY A 41 31.67 -12.56 9.46
C GLY A 41 31.98 -13.54 10.59
N ALA A 42 32.30 -13.00 11.75
CA ALA A 42 32.43 -13.78 12.98
C ALA A 42 32.23 -12.88 14.20
N GLY A 43 31.53 -13.41 15.21
CA GLY A 43 31.39 -12.77 16.52
C GLY A 43 30.02 -12.18 16.78
N GLU A 44 29.86 -11.56 17.95
CA GLU A 44 28.60 -10.93 18.35
C GLU A 44 28.48 -9.52 17.81
N THR A 45 27.29 -9.18 17.32
CA THR A 45 26.99 -7.86 16.80
C THR A 45 25.56 -7.44 17.09
N ALA A 46 25.31 -6.15 16.95
CA ALA A 46 23.97 -5.58 16.87
C ALA A 46 23.65 -5.23 15.42
N LEU A 47 22.46 -5.64 14.98
CA LEU A 47 21.89 -5.33 13.68
C LEU A 47 20.83 -4.25 13.88
N ARG A 48 21.08 -3.05 13.35
CA ARG A 48 20.10 -1.97 13.25
C ARG A 48 19.37 -2.12 11.93
N ILE A 49 18.05 -2.19 11.98
CA ILE A 49 17.21 -2.40 10.81
C ILE A 49 16.20 -1.27 10.76
N ARG A 50 16.31 -0.41 9.75
CA ARG A 50 15.37 0.68 9.53
C ARG A 50 14.01 0.12 9.11
N VAL A 51 12.93 0.56 9.76
CA VAL A 51 11.57 0.21 9.37
C VAL A 51 11.08 1.26 8.37
N PRO A 52 10.65 0.90 7.15
CA PRO A 52 10.13 1.86 6.20
C PRO A 52 8.93 2.64 6.77
N ALA A 53 8.83 3.92 6.41
CA ALA A 53 7.73 4.78 6.84
C ALA A 53 6.37 4.18 6.44
N GLY A 54 5.41 4.19 7.37
CA GLY A 54 4.09 3.59 7.15
C GLY A 54 4.06 2.05 7.21
N MET A 55 5.15 1.39 7.59
CA MET A 55 5.21 -0.05 7.81
C MET A 55 5.50 -0.41 9.27
N ARG A 56 5.43 -1.71 9.56
CA ARG A 56 5.91 -2.33 10.79
C ARG A 56 6.71 -3.58 10.46
N LEU A 57 7.70 -3.90 11.29
CA LEU A 57 8.36 -5.20 11.27
C LEU A 57 7.39 -6.28 11.75
N VAL A 58 7.16 -7.32 10.93
CA VAL A 58 6.30 -8.45 11.30
C VAL A 58 7.10 -9.72 11.59
N ALA A 59 8.30 -9.86 11.04
CA ALA A 59 9.19 -10.97 11.35
C ALA A 59 10.64 -10.55 11.16
N LEU A 60 11.51 -11.01 12.06
CA LEU A 60 12.95 -10.95 11.90
C LEU A 60 13.53 -12.35 12.17
N ARG A 61 14.31 -12.86 11.22
CA ARG A 61 14.96 -14.17 11.32
C ARG A 61 16.45 -14.07 11.05
N VAL A 62 17.22 -14.82 11.81
CA VAL A 62 18.65 -15.07 11.61
C VAL A 62 18.85 -16.57 11.46
N ASP A 63 19.42 -17.01 10.36
CA ASP A 63 19.58 -18.41 9.98
C ASP A 63 18.27 -19.22 10.09
N GLY A 64 17.18 -18.57 9.66
CA GLY A 64 15.82 -19.12 9.70
C GLY A 64 15.15 -19.09 11.08
N ARG A 65 15.86 -18.71 12.15
CA ARG A 65 15.32 -18.68 13.52
C ARG A 65 14.80 -17.28 13.87
N PRO A 66 13.60 -17.14 14.48
CA PRO A 66 13.11 -15.85 14.95
C PRO A 66 14.06 -15.21 15.95
N VAL A 67 14.30 -13.90 15.82
CA VAL A 67 15.10 -13.12 16.74
C VAL A 67 14.28 -11.96 17.31
N GLN A 68 14.40 -11.72 18.61
CA GLN A 68 13.77 -10.56 19.23
C GLN A 68 14.47 -9.28 18.78
N ALA A 69 13.68 -8.32 18.33
CA ALA A 69 14.13 -6.99 18.01
C ALA A 69 13.48 -5.99 18.97
N ARG A 70 14.22 -4.94 19.34
CA ARG A 70 13.72 -3.85 20.18
C ARG A 70 13.61 -2.58 19.34
N PRO A 71 12.54 -1.77 19.48
CA PRO A 71 12.46 -0.48 18.82
C PRO A 71 13.64 0.42 19.18
N GLU A 72 14.24 1.09 18.20
CA GLU A 72 15.26 2.13 18.37
C GLU A 72 15.12 3.14 17.22
N GLY A 73 14.83 4.40 17.54
CA GLY A 73 14.63 5.45 16.52
C GLY A 73 13.53 5.10 15.51
N ASP A 74 13.84 5.19 14.22
CA ASP A 74 12.95 4.83 13.10
C ASP A 74 13.07 3.34 12.68
N GLY A 75 13.66 2.51 13.53
CA GLY A 75 13.94 1.11 13.23
C GLY A 75 13.87 0.19 14.45
N VAL A 76 14.60 -0.91 14.33
CA VAL A 76 14.77 -1.90 15.40
C VAL A 76 16.23 -2.31 15.54
N VAL A 77 16.59 -2.80 16.73
CA VAL A 77 17.87 -3.46 16.98
C VAL A 77 17.66 -4.91 17.37
N ALA A 78 18.43 -5.80 16.77
CA ALA A 78 18.53 -7.19 17.16
C ALA A 78 19.99 -7.58 17.42
N ARG A 79 20.22 -8.39 18.45
CA ARG A 79 21.53 -9.02 18.67
C ARG A 79 21.63 -10.30 17.86
N ALA A 80 22.76 -10.50 17.20
CA ALA A 80 23.05 -11.71 16.43
C ALA A 80 24.50 -12.15 16.64
N LYS A 81 24.73 -13.46 16.58
CA LYS A 81 26.07 -14.04 16.49
C LYS A 81 26.33 -14.40 15.04
N LEU A 82 27.24 -13.68 14.40
CA LEU A 82 27.62 -13.93 13.02
C LEU A 82 28.51 -15.17 12.93
N GLY A 83 28.20 -16.03 11.97
CA GLY A 83 29.05 -17.11 11.50
C GLY A 83 29.57 -16.84 10.10
N ALA A 84 30.18 -17.87 9.48
CA ALA A 84 30.78 -17.75 8.16
C ALA A 84 29.76 -17.36 7.06
N ASN A 85 28.49 -17.68 7.23
CA ASN A 85 27.42 -17.33 6.30
C ASN A 85 26.10 -17.20 7.07
N THR A 86 25.87 -16.03 7.65
CA THR A 86 24.66 -15.74 8.42
C THR A 86 23.60 -15.10 7.52
N ARG A 87 22.41 -15.72 7.48
CA ARG A 87 21.28 -15.26 6.68
C ARG A 87 20.30 -14.48 7.54
N LEU A 88 20.11 -13.22 7.23
CA LEU A 88 19.11 -12.33 7.82
C LEU A 88 17.90 -12.24 6.89
N ALA A 89 16.69 -12.31 7.46
CA ALA A 89 15.46 -11.99 6.75
C ALA A 89 14.56 -11.14 7.65
N ALA A 90 14.30 -9.90 7.23
CA ALA A 90 13.33 -8.99 7.84
C ALA A 90 12.11 -8.86 6.92
N GLN A 91 10.93 -9.05 7.48
CA GLN A 91 9.66 -8.91 6.78
C GLN A 91 8.89 -7.73 7.37
N PHE A 92 8.38 -6.88 6.49
CA PHE A 92 7.62 -5.69 6.83
C PHE A 92 6.22 -5.76 6.23
N ALA A 93 5.25 -5.17 6.92
CA ALA A 93 3.88 -5.03 6.44
C ALA A 93 3.42 -3.58 6.58
N SER A 94 2.60 -3.12 5.64
CA SER A 94 1.95 -1.81 5.71
C SER A 94 1.09 -1.69 6.97
N ASN A 95 1.14 -0.54 7.63
CA ASN A 95 0.23 -0.20 8.74
C ASN A 95 -1.19 0.10 8.26
N LEU A 96 -1.35 0.42 6.98
CA LEU A 96 -2.63 0.75 6.36
C LEU A 96 -3.22 -0.45 5.61
N LEU A 97 -2.43 -1.09 4.74
CA LEU A 97 -2.90 -2.15 3.85
C LEU A 97 -2.89 -3.48 4.59
N ASP A 98 -4.02 -3.81 5.20
CA ASP A 98 -4.26 -5.08 5.87
C ASP A 98 -5.03 -6.02 4.95
N ILE A 99 -4.39 -6.33 3.83
CA ILE A 99 -4.87 -7.19 2.76
C ILE A 99 -3.67 -7.89 2.13
N GLN A 100 -3.86 -9.13 1.66
CA GLN A 100 -2.84 -9.81 0.86
C GLN A 100 -2.69 -9.10 -0.49
N GLU A 101 -1.46 -8.88 -0.95
CA GLU A 101 -1.20 -8.21 -2.23
C GLU A 101 -2.00 -8.82 -3.37
N ARG A 102 -1.95 -10.16 -3.51
CA ARG A 102 -2.71 -10.84 -4.55
C ARG A 102 -4.20 -10.58 -4.45
N ALA A 103 -4.77 -10.58 -3.24
CA ALA A 103 -6.20 -10.29 -3.06
C ALA A 103 -6.55 -8.84 -3.44
N LEU A 104 -5.63 -7.89 -3.20
CA LEU A 104 -5.79 -6.51 -3.63
C LEU A 104 -5.72 -6.38 -5.15
N LEU A 105 -4.69 -6.95 -5.77
CA LEU A 105 -4.45 -6.80 -7.21
C LEU A 105 -5.43 -7.62 -8.06
N ASP A 106 -5.92 -8.76 -7.55
CA ASP A 106 -6.94 -9.59 -8.19
C ASP A 106 -8.38 -9.14 -7.87
N TYR A 107 -8.55 -8.11 -7.03
CA TYR A 107 -9.87 -7.59 -6.71
C TYR A 107 -10.61 -7.15 -7.99
N PRO A 108 -11.89 -7.55 -8.19
CA PRO A 108 -12.59 -7.38 -9.46
C PRO A 108 -13.15 -5.97 -9.61
N PHE A 109 -12.28 -4.96 -9.75
CA PHE A 109 -12.72 -3.59 -10.04
C PHE A 109 -13.45 -3.52 -11.38
N VAL A 110 -12.86 -4.15 -12.40
CA VAL A 110 -13.32 -4.15 -13.79
C VAL A 110 -13.11 -5.56 -14.35
N LYS A 111 -14.12 -6.07 -15.08
CA LYS A 111 -14.08 -7.38 -15.73
C LYS A 111 -14.60 -7.23 -17.15
N ASN A 112 -13.87 -7.75 -18.13
CA ASN A 112 -14.23 -7.65 -19.55
C ASN A 112 -14.56 -6.21 -19.96
N SER A 113 -13.72 -5.26 -19.55
CA SER A 113 -13.86 -3.83 -19.84
C SER A 113 -15.16 -3.19 -19.32
N LYS A 114 -15.82 -3.82 -18.34
CA LYS A 114 -17.02 -3.30 -17.67
C LYS A 114 -16.82 -3.21 -16.16
N PRO A 115 -17.42 -2.21 -15.48
CA PRO A 115 -17.42 -2.14 -14.02
C PRO A 115 -17.90 -3.44 -13.39
N ALA A 116 -17.09 -4.00 -12.49
CA ALA A 116 -17.40 -5.24 -11.77
C ALA A 116 -17.59 -5.02 -10.26
N CYS A 117 -17.30 -3.81 -9.77
CA CYS A 117 -17.64 -3.35 -8.43
C CYS A 117 -18.33 -2.00 -8.46
N ALA A 118 -18.98 -1.63 -7.34
CA ALA A 118 -19.43 -0.27 -7.07
C ALA A 118 -18.61 0.36 -5.94
N ILE A 119 -18.45 1.68 -5.96
CA ILE A 119 -17.87 2.45 -4.86
C ILE A 119 -19.02 2.93 -4.00
N VAL A 120 -18.93 2.74 -2.69
CA VAL A 120 -19.98 3.07 -1.73
C VAL A 120 -19.46 4.10 -0.74
N VAL A 121 -20.16 5.22 -0.65
CA VAL A 121 -19.99 6.24 0.40
C VAL A 121 -21.16 6.14 1.39
N PRO A 122 -20.94 6.47 2.67
CA PRO A 122 -22.01 6.43 3.67
C PRO A 122 -23.08 7.47 3.36
N LYS A 123 -24.31 7.25 3.85
CA LYS A 123 -25.36 8.28 3.76
C LYS A 123 -24.96 9.56 4.49
N GLY A 124 -25.26 10.69 3.88
CA GLY A 124 -24.87 12.01 4.38
C GLY A 124 -23.38 12.33 4.21
N ALA A 125 -22.66 11.58 3.36
CA ALA A 125 -21.24 11.82 3.09
C ALA A 125 -20.95 13.29 2.79
N GLY A 126 -19.83 13.81 3.28
CA GLY A 126 -19.33 15.14 2.93
C GLY A 126 -18.74 15.21 1.53
N GLU A 127 -18.29 16.42 1.14
CA GLU A 127 -17.62 16.65 -0.14
C GLU A 127 -16.33 15.84 -0.28
N ARG A 128 -15.54 15.73 0.81
CA ARG A 128 -14.25 15.02 0.80
C ARG A 128 -14.41 13.51 0.62
N GLU A 129 -15.42 12.89 1.23
CA GLU A 129 -15.72 11.48 1.05
C GLU A 129 -16.19 11.18 -0.37
N ARG A 130 -17.05 12.06 -0.92
CA ARG A 130 -17.45 11.99 -2.34
C ARG A 130 -16.26 12.19 -3.27
N LEU A 131 -15.34 13.09 -2.95
CA LEU A 131 -14.11 13.31 -3.71
C LEU A 131 -13.18 12.09 -3.65
N ALA A 132 -13.06 11.44 -2.48
CA ALA A 132 -12.29 10.21 -2.32
C ALA A 132 -12.85 9.07 -3.19
N ALA A 133 -14.19 8.91 -3.22
CA ALA A 133 -14.84 7.95 -4.13
C ALA A 133 -14.61 8.31 -5.60
N PHE A 134 -14.77 9.59 -5.96
CA PHE A 134 -14.51 10.07 -7.30
C PHE A 134 -13.08 9.81 -7.76
N ARG A 135 -12.08 9.99 -6.89
CA ARG A 135 -10.68 9.68 -7.21
C ARG A 135 -10.46 8.20 -7.57
N ILE A 136 -11.17 7.27 -6.94
CA ILE A 136 -11.12 5.84 -7.28
C ILE A 136 -11.77 5.61 -8.65
N GLN A 137 -12.94 6.19 -8.90
CA GLN A 137 -13.60 6.10 -10.21
C GLN A 137 -12.69 6.65 -11.33
N GLU A 138 -12.11 7.83 -11.11
CA GLU A 138 -11.20 8.50 -12.04
C GLU A 138 -9.95 7.69 -12.34
N TYR A 139 -9.41 7.00 -11.34
CA TYR A 139 -8.26 6.12 -11.50
C TYR A 139 -8.53 5.04 -12.55
N PHE A 140 -9.65 4.34 -12.43
CA PHE A 140 -10.02 3.28 -13.36
C PHE A 140 -10.50 3.82 -14.71
N ARG A 141 -11.23 4.94 -14.73
CA ARG A 141 -11.59 5.62 -15.98
C ARG A 141 -10.36 5.99 -16.79
N TYR A 142 -9.37 6.56 -16.12
CA TYR A 142 -8.10 6.93 -16.75
C TYR A 142 -7.37 5.69 -17.27
N TRP A 143 -7.16 4.68 -16.42
CA TRP A 143 -6.42 3.48 -16.80
C TRP A 143 -7.05 2.78 -18.02
N TYR A 144 -8.34 2.44 -17.95
CA TYR A 144 -8.98 1.69 -19.02
C TYR A 144 -9.19 2.53 -20.27
N GLY A 145 -9.70 3.76 -20.14
CA GLY A 145 -10.04 4.60 -21.29
C GLY A 145 -8.87 5.31 -21.95
N ARG A 146 -7.66 5.23 -21.38
CA ARG A 146 -6.45 5.84 -21.97
C ARG A 146 -5.30 4.87 -22.17
N VAL A 147 -5.10 3.90 -21.28
CA VAL A 147 -3.94 3.01 -21.35
C VAL A 147 -4.31 1.67 -21.99
N GLN A 148 -5.37 1.02 -21.52
CA GLN A 148 -5.69 -0.34 -21.95
C GLN A 148 -6.48 -0.38 -23.26
N GLU A 149 -7.60 0.35 -23.33
CA GLU A 149 -8.49 0.38 -24.49
C GLU A 149 -8.93 1.83 -24.73
N PRO A 150 -8.16 2.61 -25.49
CA PRO A 150 -8.56 3.96 -25.89
C PRO A 150 -9.93 3.92 -26.58
N ALA A 151 -10.93 4.60 -25.99
CA ALA A 151 -12.37 4.64 -26.32
C ALA A 151 -13.31 3.85 -25.39
N THR A 152 -12.81 2.94 -24.55
CA THR A 152 -13.65 2.30 -23.51
C THR A 152 -13.76 3.23 -22.31
N GLU A 153 -14.95 3.79 -22.06
CA GLU A 153 -15.20 4.54 -20.83
C GLU A 153 -15.64 3.60 -19.70
N VAL A 154 -14.71 3.31 -18.78
CA VAL A 154 -15.02 2.53 -17.57
C VAL A 154 -15.33 3.47 -16.41
N LEU A 155 -16.60 3.52 -16.01
CA LEU A 155 -17.08 4.29 -14.86
C LEU A 155 -17.56 3.34 -13.75
N LEU A 156 -16.76 3.19 -12.70
CA LEU A 156 -17.22 2.49 -11.50
C LEU A 156 -18.38 3.27 -10.87
N PRO A 157 -19.57 2.70 -10.69
CA PRO A 157 -20.71 3.42 -10.13
C PRO A 157 -20.43 3.82 -8.68
N ILE A 158 -20.68 5.08 -8.33
CA ILE A 158 -20.64 5.58 -6.95
C ILE A 158 -22.06 5.57 -6.39
N ARG A 159 -22.25 5.03 -5.19
CA ARG A 159 -23.53 4.91 -4.51
C ARG A 159 -23.44 5.47 -3.10
N GLU A 160 -24.47 6.19 -2.70
CA GLU A 160 -24.63 6.60 -1.32
C GLU A 160 -25.54 5.60 -0.61
N SER A 161 -24.97 4.74 0.24
CA SER A 161 -25.71 3.66 0.88
C SER A 161 -24.94 3.01 2.01
N ASP A 162 -25.64 2.67 3.09
CA ASP A 162 -25.09 1.85 4.18
C ASP A 162 -25.44 0.36 4.01
N ALA A 163 -26.25 0.02 2.99
CA ALA A 163 -26.75 -1.33 2.80
C ALA A 163 -25.70 -2.29 2.17
N PRO A 164 -25.79 -3.60 2.43
CA PRO A 164 -25.09 -4.62 1.66
C PRO A 164 -25.50 -4.58 0.18
N GLY A 165 -24.55 -4.73 -0.74
CA GLY A 165 -24.80 -4.79 -2.18
C GLY A 165 -24.78 -6.21 -2.73
N SER A 166 -25.34 -6.40 -3.93
CA SER A 166 -25.41 -7.72 -4.59
C SER A 166 -24.09 -8.21 -5.19
N GLY A 167 -23.10 -7.33 -5.36
CA GLY A 167 -21.77 -7.63 -5.92
C GLY A 167 -20.63 -7.07 -5.07
N PRO A 168 -19.37 -7.20 -5.53
CA PRO A 168 -18.21 -6.63 -4.86
C PRO A 168 -18.33 -5.10 -4.70
N LEU A 169 -17.95 -4.57 -3.53
CA LEU A 169 -18.03 -3.15 -3.23
C LEU A 169 -16.70 -2.60 -2.71
N VAL A 170 -16.35 -1.39 -3.14
CA VAL A 170 -15.32 -0.58 -2.49
C VAL A 170 -16.02 0.34 -1.51
N ARG A 171 -15.96 0.05 -0.22
CA ARG A 171 -16.65 0.83 0.82
C ARG A 171 -15.70 1.84 1.44
N LEU A 172 -16.11 3.11 1.42
CA LEU A 172 -15.44 4.16 2.18
C LEU A 172 -16.18 4.34 3.49
N SER A 173 -15.44 4.38 4.61
CA SER A 173 -16.02 4.53 5.95
C SER A 173 -15.18 5.45 6.80
N ILE A 174 -15.84 6.33 7.53
CA ILE A 174 -15.23 7.15 8.57
C ILE A 174 -15.78 6.68 9.90
N THR A 175 -14.90 6.25 10.80
CA THR A 175 -15.26 5.86 12.17
C THR A 175 -14.29 6.52 13.13
N ALA A 176 -14.76 7.54 13.84
CA ALA A 176 -13.94 8.30 14.79
C ALA A 176 -13.22 7.37 15.78
N GLY A 177 -11.92 7.61 15.97
CA GLY A 177 -11.07 6.83 16.88
C GLY A 177 -10.55 5.50 16.32
N LYS A 178 -10.99 5.05 15.14
CA LYS A 178 -10.37 3.88 14.48
C LYS A 178 -9.14 4.28 13.69
N LYS A 179 -8.11 3.43 13.73
CA LYS A 179 -6.93 3.59 12.88
C LYS A 179 -7.31 3.37 11.41
N PRO A 180 -6.72 4.13 10.47
CA PRO A 180 -6.98 3.94 9.06
C PRO A 180 -6.52 2.56 8.60
N ARG A 181 -7.33 1.92 7.76
CA ARG A 181 -7.13 0.54 7.31
C ARG A 181 -7.77 0.30 5.95
N VAL A 182 -7.06 -0.40 5.08
CA VAL A 182 -7.59 -0.98 3.85
C VAL A 182 -7.60 -2.49 4.00
N SER A 183 -8.76 -3.12 3.92
CA SER A 183 -8.90 -4.56 4.15
C SER A 183 -9.97 -5.18 3.25
N LEU A 184 -9.92 -6.50 3.07
CA LEU A 184 -11.00 -7.24 2.43
C LEU A 184 -11.92 -7.83 3.51
N GLN A 185 -13.17 -7.40 3.55
CA GLN A 185 -14.19 -7.89 4.46
C GLN A 185 -15.20 -8.73 3.66
N GLY A 186 -15.02 -10.05 3.66
CA GLY A 186 -15.76 -10.93 2.77
C GLY A 186 -15.43 -10.63 1.31
N ARG A 187 -16.37 -10.01 0.58
CA ARG A 187 -16.21 -9.63 -0.83
C ARG A 187 -15.97 -8.14 -1.04
N ASP A 188 -16.01 -7.35 0.04
CA ASP A 188 -15.96 -5.89 -0.03
C ASP A 188 -14.55 -5.43 0.32
N LEU A 189 -13.97 -4.60 -0.55
CA LEU A 189 -12.75 -3.85 -0.24
C LEU A 189 -13.15 -2.64 0.61
N VAL A 190 -12.73 -2.62 1.86
CA VAL A 190 -13.11 -1.58 2.82
C VAL A 190 -11.92 -0.66 3.06
N VAL A 191 -12.15 0.64 2.92
CA VAL A 191 -11.24 1.73 3.28
C VAL A 191 -11.85 2.46 4.48
N GLU A 192 -11.32 2.17 5.66
CA GLU A 192 -11.70 2.79 6.94
C GLU A 192 -10.68 3.89 7.32
N ALA A 193 -11.16 4.99 7.92
CA ALA A 193 -10.34 6.07 8.46
C ALA A 193 -11.03 6.77 9.65
N ALA A 194 -10.31 7.56 10.45
CA ALA A 194 -10.91 8.32 11.55
C ALA A 194 -11.56 9.64 11.10
N SER A 195 -11.13 10.16 9.96
CA SER A 195 -11.56 11.46 9.42
C SER A 195 -11.59 11.46 7.89
N ALA A 196 -12.20 12.48 7.30
CA ALA A 196 -12.24 12.63 5.84
C ALA A 196 -10.85 12.89 5.23
N GLU A 197 -9.95 13.54 5.98
CA GLU A 197 -8.56 13.75 5.57
C GLU A 197 -7.78 12.44 5.54
N GLU A 198 -7.84 11.65 6.61
CA GLU A 198 -7.23 10.32 6.65
C GLU A 198 -7.82 9.37 5.60
N LEU A 199 -9.11 9.51 5.28
CA LEU A 199 -9.75 8.73 4.23
C LEU A 199 -9.14 9.05 2.86
N GLU A 200 -8.93 10.33 2.54
CA GLU A 200 -8.26 10.73 1.30
C GLU A 200 -6.83 10.18 1.20
N GLU A 201 -6.06 10.25 2.30
CA GLU A 201 -4.72 9.67 2.36
C GLU A 201 -4.73 8.16 2.17
N SER A 202 -5.70 7.48 2.78
CA SER A 202 -5.89 6.03 2.67
C SER A 202 -6.25 5.64 1.23
N VAL A 203 -7.12 6.41 0.57
CA VAL A 203 -7.42 6.23 -0.86
C VAL A 203 -6.18 6.46 -1.71
N PHE A 204 -5.38 7.49 -1.46
CA PHE A 204 -4.13 7.69 -2.22
C PHE A 204 -3.15 6.53 -2.05
N ALA A 205 -3.01 6.00 -0.84
CA ALA A 205 -2.17 4.84 -0.59
C ALA A 205 -2.71 3.57 -1.28
N LEU A 206 -4.03 3.35 -1.27
CA LEU A 206 -4.67 2.29 -2.06
C LEU A 206 -4.36 2.44 -3.55
N LEU A 207 -4.56 3.62 -4.14
CA LEU A 207 -4.29 3.84 -5.57
C LEU A 207 -2.80 3.62 -5.91
N ARG A 208 -1.88 4.03 -5.03
CA ARG A 208 -0.44 3.73 -5.19
C ARG A 208 -0.14 2.24 -5.12
N ALA A 209 -0.83 1.50 -4.26
CA ALA A 209 -0.68 0.04 -4.18
C ALA A 209 -1.20 -0.63 -5.46
N LEU A 210 -2.26 -0.10 -6.07
CA LEU A 210 -2.80 -0.59 -7.34
C LEU A 210 -1.89 -0.33 -8.54
N ASP A 211 -1.01 0.68 -8.48
CA ASP A 211 -0.03 0.95 -9.54
C ASP A 211 0.93 -0.25 -9.77
N TRP A 212 1.03 -1.21 -8.84
CA TRP A 212 1.76 -2.48 -9.10
C TRP A 212 1.17 -3.31 -10.25
N LYS A 213 -0.12 -3.11 -10.56
CA LYS A 213 -0.83 -3.77 -11.67
C LYS A 213 -1.26 -2.79 -12.76
N TYR A 214 -1.69 -1.60 -12.37
CA TYR A 214 -2.32 -0.61 -13.25
C TYR A 214 -1.39 0.59 -13.51
N TRP A 215 -0.13 0.33 -13.86
CA TRP A 215 0.88 1.37 -14.15
C TRP A 215 1.34 1.38 -15.61
N SER A 216 1.51 2.58 -16.15
CA SER A 216 2.03 2.82 -17.49
C SER A 216 3.13 3.88 -17.42
N PRO A 217 4.32 3.61 -18.01
CA PRO A 217 5.43 4.56 -18.03
C PRO A 217 5.17 5.78 -18.91
N ASP A 218 4.33 5.64 -19.92
CA ASP A 218 4.49 6.43 -21.14
C ASP A 218 3.60 7.66 -21.25
N TRP A 219 2.80 8.05 -20.24
CA TRP A 219 1.88 9.18 -20.46
C TRP A 219 1.51 10.01 -19.22
N HIS A 220 1.79 11.31 -19.29
CA HIS A 220 1.42 12.33 -18.30
C HIS A 220 0.48 13.40 -18.89
N PRO A 221 -0.84 13.33 -18.65
CA PRO A 221 -1.72 14.48 -18.85
C PRO A 221 -2.22 14.98 -17.49
N GLN A 222 -1.35 15.64 -16.71
CA GLN A 222 -1.73 16.21 -15.41
C GLN A 222 -2.84 17.27 -15.54
N ALA A 223 -2.95 17.96 -16.68
CA ALA A 223 -3.87 19.09 -16.86
C ALA A 223 -5.35 18.67 -16.92
N ALA A 224 -5.69 17.66 -17.73
CA ALA A 224 -7.09 17.24 -17.91
C ALA A 224 -7.69 16.62 -16.64
N VAL A 225 -6.90 15.85 -15.89
CA VAL A 225 -7.32 15.28 -14.60
C VAL A 225 -7.50 16.40 -13.55
N ARG A 226 -6.56 17.36 -13.47
CA ARG A 226 -6.68 18.51 -12.57
C ARG A 226 -7.90 19.37 -12.87
N ALA A 227 -8.18 19.64 -14.15
CA ALA A 227 -9.33 20.45 -14.56
C ALA A 227 -10.67 19.80 -14.14
N ARG A 228 -10.80 18.48 -14.27
CA ARG A 228 -12.01 17.76 -13.85
C ARG A 228 -12.15 17.69 -12.34
N LEU A 229 -11.04 17.48 -11.61
CA LEU A 229 -11.05 17.55 -10.15
C LEU A 229 -11.44 18.95 -9.64
N ALA A 230 -11.03 20.01 -10.34
CA ALA A 230 -11.38 21.39 -9.98
C ALA A 230 -12.86 21.73 -10.23
N ASN A 231 -13.55 20.96 -11.08
CA ASN A 231 -14.95 21.19 -11.45
C ASN A 231 -15.92 20.24 -10.75
N TYR A 232 -15.43 19.22 -10.02
CA TYR A 232 -16.30 18.29 -9.28
C TYR A 232 -17.01 19.04 -8.14
N GLY A 233 -18.35 19.04 -8.15
CA GLY A 233 -19.18 19.74 -7.15
C GLY A 233 -19.68 21.13 -7.54
N ARG A 234 -19.39 21.63 -8.76
CA ARG A 234 -19.90 22.92 -9.26
C ARG A 234 -21.12 22.84 -10.18
N ASP A 235 -21.51 21.63 -10.61
CA ASP A 235 -22.66 21.40 -11.48
C ASP A 235 -23.79 20.66 -10.72
N GLY A 236 -24.19 21.22 -9.57
CA GLY A 236 -25.36 20.82 -8.78
C GLY A 236 -26.44 21.88 -8.82
#